data_AF-A0A1V9UCU5-F1
#
_entry.id   AF-A0A1V9UCU5-F1
#
_cell.length_a   1.000
_cell.length_b   1.000
_cell.length_c   1.000
_cell.angle_alpha   90.00
_cell.angle_beta   90.00
_cell.angle_gamma   90.00
#
_symmetry.space_group_name_H-M   'P 1'
#
loop_
_entity.id
_entity.type
_entity.pdbx_description
1 polymer ?
#
loop_
_entity_poly.entity_id
_entity_poly.type
_entity_poly.pdbx_seq_one_letter_code
_entity_poly.pdbx_strand_id
1 'polypeptide(L)'
;MAISPLELRHIIECGFLPLQCRCSIDEMKNVSIELVDPASGKNLVAGGIPIAQLDTSRAIASLIAELKSQLVSSPQAPVRSTA
;
A
#
# COMPACT_ATOMS: atom_id res chain seq x y z
N MET A 1 4.95 -16.55 16.37
CA MET A 1 3.61 -15.94 16.40
C MET A 1 3.38 -15.35 15.01
N ALA A 2 2.39 -15.85 14.26
CA ALA A 2 2.12 -15.36 12.91
C ALA A 2 1.10 -14.21 13.00
N ILE A 3 1.32 -13.14 12.24
CA ILE A 3 0.37 -12.03 12.08
C ILE A 3 -0.84 -12.52 11.27
N SER A 4 -2.05 -12.22 11.72
CA SER A 4 -3.24 -12.51 10.93
C SER A 4 -3.37 -11.56 9.72
N PRO A 5 -4.04 -11.95 8.62
CA PRO A 5 -4.23 -11.08 7.46
C PRO A 5 -4.92 -9.75 7.80
N LEU A 6 -5.83 -9.74 8.79
CA LEU A 6 -6.51 -8.53 9.24
C LEU A 6 -5.58 -7.60 10.02
N GLU A 7 -4.73 -8.16 10.90
CA GLU A 7 -3.72 -7.37 11.60
C GLU A 7 -2.68 -6.81 10.63
N LEU A 8 -2.23 -7.60 9.65
CA LEU A 8 -1.29 -7.14 8.63
C LEU A 8 -1.87 -5.94 7.89
N ARG A 9 -3.13 -6.04 7.44
CA ARG A 9 -3.84 -4.95 6.78
C ARG A 9 -3.85 -3.69 7.64
N HIS A 10 -4.23 -3.83 8.90
CA HIS A 10 -4.30 -2.71 9.82
C HIS A 10 -2.93 -2.05 10.03
N ILE A 11 -1.86 -2.84 10.23
CA ILE A 11 -0.49 -2.34 10.38
C ILE A 11 -0.07 -1.56 9.14
N ILE A 12 -0.33 -2.10 7.94
CA ILE A 12 0.01 -1.46 6.67
C ILE A 12 -0.75 -0.12 6.54
N GLU A 13 -2.06 -0.13 6.72
CA GLU A 13 -2.91 1.07 6.60
C GLU A 13 -2.49 2.17 7.59
N CYS A 14 -2.24 1.82 8.86
CA CYS A 14 -1.73 2.76 9.85
C CYS A 14 -0.33 3.28 9.51
N GLY A 15 0.52 2.46 8.92
CA GLY A 15 1.87 2.84 8.49
C GLY A 15 1.89 3.92 7.38
N PHE A 16 0.80 4.03 6.63
CA PHE A 16 0.67 5.02 5.56
C PHE A 16 0.13 6.38 5.98
N LEU A 17 -0.39 6.51 7.21
CA LEU A 17 -0.84 7.81 7.71
C LEU A 17 0.26 8.89 7.58
N PRO A 18 -0.09 10.14 7.20
CA PRO A 18 -1.45 10.67 6.98
C PRO A 18 -2.04 10.40 5.57
N LEU A 19 -1.37 9.61 4.72
CA LEU A 19 -1.92 9.22 3.41
C LEU A 19 -3.16 8.35 3.62
N GLN A 20 -4.14 8.48 2.72
CA GLN A 20 -5.25 7.54 2.68
C GLN A 20 -4.75 6.25 2.03
N CYS A 21 -4.87 5.14 2.76
CA CYS A 21 -4.46 3.82 2.29
C CYS A 21 -5.65 2.87 2.35
N ARG A 22 -5.83 2.09 1.29
CA ARG A 22 -6.71 0.91 1.28
C ARG A 22 -5.87 -0.31 0.99
N CYS A 23 -5.82 -1.24 1.93
CA CYS A 23 -5.09 -2.49 1.79
C CYS A 23 -6.09 -3.65 1.64
N SER A 24 -6.01 -4.36 0.53
CA SER A 24 -6.86 -5.52 0.23
C SER A 24 -6.01 -6.77 0.09
N ILE A 25 -6.57 -7.92 0.46
CA ILE A 25 -5.90 -9.22 0.37
C ILE A 25 -6.76 -10.14 -0.49
N ASP A 26 -6.19 -10.71 -1.54
CA ASP A 26 -6.88 -11.61 -2.45
C ASP A 26 -6.86 -13.08 -1.98
N GLU A 27 -7.56 -13.95 -2.71
CA GLU A 27 -7.63 -15.40 -2.45
C GLU A 27 -6.27 -16.10 -2.63
N MET A 28 -5.38 -15.51 -3.42
CA MET A 28 -4.01 -15.99 -3.64
C MET A 28 -3.03 -15.51 -2.57
N LYS A 29 -3.52 -14.85 -1.51
CA LYS A 29 -2.72 -14.27 -0.43
C LYS A 29 -1.73 -13.21 -0.91
N ASN A 30 -2.13 -12.41 -1.90
CA ASN A 30 -1.42 -11.21 -2.28
C ASN A 30 -2.10 -9.98 -1.71
N VAL A 31 -1.27 -8.98 -1.41
CA VAL A 31 -1.65 -7.66 -0.93
C VAL A 31 -1.70 -6.70 -2.11
N SER A 32 -2.78 -5.93 -2.16
CA SER A 32 -2.95 -4.77 -3.02
C SER A 32 -3.15 -3.53 -2.16
N ILE A 33 -2.41 -2.47 -2.47
CA ILE A 33 -2.34 -1.22 -1.72
C ILE A 33 -2.69 -0.08 -2.68
N GLU A 34 -3.72 0.66 -2.32
CA GLU A 34 -4.10 1.90 -2.99
C GLU A 34 -3.79 3.06 -2.05
N LEU A 35 -2.94 3.99 -2.50
CA LEU A 35 -2.56 5.20 -1.76
C LEU A 35 -3.10 6.43 -2.46
N VAL A 36 -3.61 7.36 -1.65
CA VAL A 36 -3.96 8.71 -2.08
C VAL A 36 -3.35 9.70 -1.09
N ASP A 37 -2.59 10.65 -1.60
CA ASP A 37 -2.13 11.80 -0.84
C ASP A 37 -3.21 12.89 -0.89
N PRO A 38 -3.93 13.15 0.22
CA PRO A 38 -4.97 14.17 0.24
C PRO A 38 -4.42 15.60 0.08
N ALA A 39 -3.12 15.83 0.35
CA ALA A 39 -2.53 17.15 0.25
C ALA A 39 -2.17 17.52 -1.20
N SER A 40 -1.69 16.56 -1.99
CA SER A 40 -1.27 16.78 -3.38
C SER A 40 -2.25 16.23 -4.42
N GLY A 41 -3.20 15.38 -4.02
CA GLY A 41 -4.09 14.65 -4.93
C GLY A 41 -3.40 13.53 -5.70
N LYS A 42 -2.14 13.21 -5.39
CA LYS A 42 -1.41 12.10 -6.02
C LYS A 42 -1.99 10.76 -5.58
N ASN A 43 -2.01 9.80 -6.48
CA ASN A 43 -2.41 8.44 -6.21
C ASN A 43 -1.36 7.42 -6.68
N LEU A 44 -1.32 6.28 -6.01
CA LEU A 44 -0.49 5.14 -6.38
C LEU A 44 -1.23 3.85 -6.09
N VAL A 45 -1.16 2.89 -7.00
CA VAL A 45 -1.71 1.55 -6.81
C VAL A 45 -0.57 0.54 -6.97
N ALA A 46 -0.34 -0.24 -5.93
CA ALA A 46 0.60 -1.36 -5.92
C ALA A 46 -0.16 -2.66 -5.66
N GLY A 47 0.25 -3.76 -6.28
CA GLY A 47 -0.42 -5.05 -6.11
C GLY A 47 0.50 -6.23 -6.38
N GLY A 48 0.01 -7.43 -6.10
CA GLY A 48 0.76 -8.67 -6.32
C GLY A 48 1.87 -8.92 -5.29
N ILE A 49 1.77 -8.31 -4.10
CA ILE A 49 2.76 -8.48 -3.03
C ILE A 49 2.35 -9.68 -2.17
N PRO A 50 3.03 -10.84 -2.23
CA PRO A 50 2.61 -11.99 -1.44
C PRO A 50 2.77 -11.71 0.05
N ILE A 51 1.76 -12.07 0.86
CA ILE A 51 1.77 -11.90 2.33
C ILE A 51 3.00 -12.54 2.96
N ALA A 52 3.51 -13.63 2.38
CA ALA A 52 4.72 -14.31 2.85
C ALA A 52 5.98 -13.42 2.85
N GLN A 53 6.00 -12.33 2.06
CA GLN A 53 7.08 -11.34 2.08
C GLN A 53 6.91 -10.27 3.16
N LEU A 54 5.77 -10.25 3.87
CA LEU A 54 5.42 -9.26 4.89
C LEU A 54 5.32 -9.91 6.28
N ASP A 55 6.20 -10.87 6.54
CA ASP A 55 6.25 -11.70 7.75
C ASP A 55 7.01 -11.03 8.92
N THR A 56 7.72 -9.94 8.65
CA THR A 56 8.48 -9.19 9.65
C THR A 56 8.15 -7.70 9.62
N SER A 57 8.29 -7.05 10.78
CA SER A 57 8.16 -5.60 10.90
C SER A 57 9.08 -4.83 9.95
N ARG A 58 10.29 -5.34 9.71
CA ARG A 58 11.25 -4.76 8.77
C ARG A 58 10.75 -4.82 7.33
N ALA A 59 10.19 -5.94 6.90
CA ALA A 59 9.66 -6.07 5.55
C ALA A 59 8.48 -5.11 5.31
N ILE A 60 7.57 -5.02 6.28
CA ILE A 60 6.44 -4.08 6.24
C ILE A 60 6.94 -2.63 6.18
N ALA A 61 7.91 -2.26 7.03
CA ALA A 61 8.48 -0.91 7.03
C ALA A 61 9.19 -0.57 5.72
N SER A 62 9.89 -1.53 5.11
CA SER A 62 10.54 -1.37 3.81
C SER A 62 9.52 -1.09 2.71
N LEU A 63 8.44 -1.88 2.66
CA LEU A 63 7.34 -1.66 1.71
C LEU A 63 6.73 -0.26 1.87
N ILE A 64 6.46 0.16 3.10
CA ILE A 64 5.89 1.49 3.38
C ILE A 64 6.82 2.60 2.87
N ALA A 65 8.11 2.52 3.18
CA ALA A 65 9.10 3.51 2.75
C ALA A 65 9.21 3.57 1.22
N GLU A 66 9.22 2.42 0.56
CA GLU A 66 9.29 2.31 -0.88
C GLU A 66 8.07 2.95 -1.56
N LEU A 67 6.85 2.57 -1.17
CA LEU A 67 5.64 3.12 -1.77
C LEU A 67 5.46 4.62 -1.49
N LYS A 68 5.86 5.12 -0.32
CA LYS A 68 5.89 6.56 -0.03
C LYS A 68 6.87 7.30 -0.96
N SER A 69 8.06 6.74 -1.18
CA SER A 69 9.04 7.32 -2.10
C SER A 69 8.52 7.33 -3.55
N GLN A 70 7.90 6.24 -3.99
CA GLN A 70 7.29 6.14 -5.32
C GLN A 70 6.16 7.16 -5.53
N LEU A 71 5.29 7.36 -4.54
CA LEU A 71 4.20 8.34 -4.60
C LEU A 71 4.74 9.77 -4.76
N VAL A 72 5.82 10.12 -4.06
CA VAL A 72 6.46 11.44 -4.20
C VAL A 72 7.14 11.59 -5.56
N SER A 73 7.82 10.54 -6.03
CA SER A 73 8.65 10.55 -7.24
C SER A 73 7.84 10.43 -8.53
N SER A 74 6.63 9.88 -8.49
CA SER A 74 5.80 9.70 -9.68
C SER A 74 5.32 11.05 -10.22
N PRO A 75 5.66 11.42 -11.48
CA PRO A 75 5.03 12.54 -12.17
C PRO A 75 3.59 12.11 -12.51
N GLN A 76 2.61 12.87 -12.05
CA GLN A 76 1.19 12.55 -12.23
C GLN A 76 0.85 12.27 -13.71
N ALA A 77 0.47 11.03 -14.02
CA ALA A 77 -0.39 10.79 -15.17
C ALA A 77 -1.84 10.91 -14.66
N PRO A 78 -2.65 11.88 -15.13
CA PRO A 78 -4.06 11.93 -14.79
C PRO A 78 -4.72 10.66 -15.31
N VAL A 79 -5.29 9.86 -14.41
CA VAL A 79 -6.18 8.76 -14.77
C VAL A 79 -7.45 9.34 -15.38
N ARG A 80 -7.40 9.66 -16.68
CA ARG A 80 -8.60 9.76 -17.50
C ARG A 80 -9.19 8.35 -17.59
N SER A 81 -10.39 8.18 -17.07
CA SER A 81 -11.33 7.22 -17.64
C SER A 81 -12.71 7.86 -17.68
N THR A 82 -12.93 8.53 -18.80
CA THR A 82 -14.21 8.62 -19.50
C THR A 82 -14.92 7.27 -19.50
N ALA A 83 -16.14 7.27 -19.00
CA ALA A 83 -17.29 6.58 -19.59
C ALA A 83 -18.54 7.40 -19.23
#